data_AF-A0A416WQM2-F1
#
_entry.id   AF-A0A416WQM2-F1
#
_cell.length_a   1.000
_cell.length_b   1.000
_cell.length_c   1.000
_cell.angle_alpha   90.00
_cell.angle_beta   90.00
_cell.angle_gamma   90.00
#
_symmetry.space_group_name_H-M   'P 1'
#
loop_
_entity.id
_entity.type
_entity.pdbx_description
1 polymer ?
#
loop_
_entity_poly.entity_id
_entity_poly.type
_entity_poly.pdbx_seq_one_letter_code
_entity_poly.pdbx_strand_id
1 'polypeptide(L)'
;MSYHEILKENVFIRTAMWEVYEKKCVYCGCALIPKNAEVDHILPDNLSLEKVKNSNDEDLKRYLKELEDKKFVKNSIENYMLCCSNCNKRKTNIPFKTSNLRFFHELASRKAEKIWEKYEKKLQISGVEKSVILQPSNIEPNKYNEEDLKIEYECFNNGDRMVFHYGLGEVRIDAYLPIRYNDKMCCMVYFRSLYQTDIDIGFDEKDIVAILFEGCSSRKNAYERSWCRVRKTLEDEKFYVMSLPNVMIKASTDMVKQFAQIIDRLFDDYIVQKEIIRAELGAENFQEYKEKGGYYKILELELNFFAEFLKFMKKHPYDGEDKPYNIFQVYSDNDMVALRRNVDSNEDAEIYAYLKFIPKMEGYIDVIWQPGMYRPIGESERMKYFDNRKKWTAQYVHDWLVGELFAVILSEMKQEKVSLLQFIFSNRYGVKYTVSDAVRCGWIKSYSEEGMEKQL
;
A
#
# COMPACT_ATOMS: atom_id res chain seq x y z
N MET A 1 -29.61 45.18 -15.59
CA MET A 1 -29.15 43.79 -15.37
C MET A 1 -29.94 43.24 -14.22
N SER A 2 -30.51 42.05 -14.36
CA SER A 2 -31.06 41.32 -13.22
C SER A 2 -29.88 40.70 -12.48
N TYR A 3 -29.83 40.84 -11.16
CA TYR A 3 -28.82 40.18 -10.33
C TYR A 3 -29.41 38.90 -9.76
N HIS A 4 -28.63 37.83 -9.75
CA HIS A 4 -29.07 36.54 -9.24
C HIS A 4 -28.72 36.46 -7.75
N GLU A 5 -29.64 36.94 -6.90
CA GLU A 5 -29.43 37.00 -5.46
C GLU A 5 -29.35 35.61 -4.83
N ILE A 6 -28.23 35.34 -4.15
CA ILE A 6 -27.98 34.07 -3.47
C ILE A 6 -26.87 34.24 -2.43
N LEU A 7 -26.99 33.57 -1.29
CA LEU A 7 -25.92 33.53 -0.28
C LEU A 7 -24.79 32.60 -0.73
N LYS A 8 -23.53 33.04 -0.57
CA LYS A 8 -22.34 32.23 -0.94
C LYS A 8 -22.24 30.91 -0.17
N GLU A 9 -22.84 30.83 1.02
CA GLU A 9 -22.90 29.65 1.88
C GLU A 9 -23.80 28.54 1.30
N ASN A 10 -24.62 28.86 0.28
CA ASN A 10 -25.46 27.88 -0.38
C ASN A 10 -24.60 26.77 -1.01
N VAL A 11 -24.79 25.52 -0.58
CA VAL A 11 -23.94 24.40 -1.01
C VAL A 11 -24.00 24.15 -2.52
N PHE A 12 -25.13 24.46 -3.15
CA PHE A 12 -25.33 24.23 -4.58
C PHE A 12 -24.64 25.28 -5.45
N ILE A 13 -24.50 26.53 -4.99
CA ILE A 13 -23.89 27.59 -5.80
C ILE A 13 -22.41 27.30 -6.06
N ARG A 14 -21.68 26.83 -5.05
CA ARG A 14 -20.27 26.45 -5.18
C ARG A 14 -20.07 25.35 -6.23
N THR A 15 -20.95 24.34 -6.25
CA THR A 15 -20.86 23.24 -7.21
C THR A 15 -21.24 23.69 -8.62
N ALA A 16 -22.28 24.53 -8.75
CA ALA A 16 -22.66 25.12 -10.03
C ALA A 16 -21.51 25.96 -10.63
N MET A 17 -20.89 26.82 -9.81
CA MET A 17 -19.72 27.59 -10.20
C MET A 17 -18.53 26.69 -10.58
N TRP A 18 -18.26 25.62 -9.83
CA TRP A 18 -17.20 24.66 -10.15
C TRP A 18 -17.33 24.05 -11.54
N GLU A 19 -18.55 23.71 -11.96
CA GLU A 19 -18.79 23.20 -13.31
C GLU A 19 -18.66 24.29 -14.38
N VAL A 20 -19.15 25.51 -14.12
CA VAL A 20 -19.11 26.61 -15.11
C VAL A 20 -17.70 27.17 -15.31
N TYR A 21 -16.88 27.20 -14.26
CA TYR A 21 -15.48 27.61 -14.31
C TYR A 21 -14.54 26.44 -14.64
N GLU A 22 -15.06 25.37 -15.25
CA GLU A 22 -14.27 24.25 -15.78
C GLU A 22 -13.33 23.64 -14.74
N LYS A 23 -13.79 23.58 -13.49
CA LYS A 23 -13.09 22.96 -12.37
C LYS A 23 -11.74 23.63 -12.05
N LYS A 24 -11.59 24.92 -12.36
CA LYS A 24 -10.34 25.68 -12.12
C LYS A 24 -10.57 26.91 -11.25
N CYS A 25 -9.55 27.28 -10.49
CA CYS A 25 -9.51 28.55 -9.77
C CYS A 25 -9.42 29.69 -10.78
N VAL A 26 -10.31 30.66 -10.70
CA VAL A 26 -10.33 31.73 -11.71
C VAL A 26 -9.13 32.68 -11.57
N TYR A 27 -8.57 32.82 -10.36
CA TYR A 27 -7.44 33.72 -10.13
C TYR A 27 -6.08 33.17 -10.53
N CYS A 28 -5.87 31.85 -10.47
CA CYS A 28 -4.56 31.25 -10.75
C CYS A 28 -4.59 30.08 -11.75
N GLY A 29 -5.77 29.65 -12.20
CA GLY A 29 -5.93 28.58 -13.18
C GLY A 29 -5.68 27.16 -12.66
N CYS A 30 -5.29 26.98 -11.39
CA CYS A 30 -5.06 25.65 -10.84
C CYS A 30 -6.35 24.82 -10.81
N ALA A 31 -6.25 23.50 -10.98
CA ALA A 31 -7.40 22.62 -10.84
C ALA A 31 -7.95 22.65 -9.41
N LEU A 32 -9.27 22.62 -9.29
CA LEU A 32 -10.00 22.60 -8.02
C LEU A 32 -10.73 21.27 -7.86
N ILE A 33 -10.67 20.72 -6.66
CA ILE A 33 -11.55 19.66 -6.19
C ILE A 33 -12.73 20.34 -5.47
N PRO A 34 -14.00 19.89 -5.62
CA PRO A 34 -15.17 20.60 -5.07
C PRO A 34 -15.07 20.95 -3.58
N LYS A 35 -14.47 20.06 -2.78
CA LYS A 35 -14.24 20.27 -1.34
C LYS A 35 -13.33 21.46 -1.01
N ASN A 36 -12.38 21.76 -1.89
CA ASN A 36 -11.34 22.77 -1.70
C ASN A 36 -11.63 24.07 -2.48
N ALA A 37 -12.76 24.14 -3.16
CA ALA A 37 -13.20 25.33 -3.85
C ALA A 37 -13.92 26.28 -2.89
N GLU A 38 -13.58 27.56 -2.97
CA GLU A 38 -14.18 28.63 -2.19
C GLU A 38 -14.89 29.63 -3.13
N VAL A 39 -15.95 30.23 -2.63
CA VAL A 39 -16.68 31.31 -3.32
C VAL A 39 -16.26 32.63 -2.68
N ASP A 40 -15.52 33.43 -3.42
CA ASP A 40 -15.03 34.75 -3.00
C ASP A 40 -15.95 35.86 -3.52
N HIS A 41 -16.09 36.92 -2.71
CA HIS A 41 -16.77 38.15 -3.10
C HIS A 41 -15.79 39.07 -3.85
N ILE A 42 -16.06 39.39 -5.12
CA ILE A 42 -15.24 40.32 -5.92
C ILE A 42 -15.15 41.67 -5.21
N LEU A 43 -16.31 42.18 -4.77
CA LEU A 43 -16.45 43.31 -3.86
C LEU A 43 -16.73 42.79 -2.43
N PRO A 44 -15.75 42.86 -1.51
CA PRO A 44 -15.81 42.20 -0.20
C PRO A 44 -16.89 42.69 0.79
N ASP A 45 -17.20 41.83 1.78
CA ASP A 45 -18.27 42.02 2.77
C ASP A 45 -18.07 43.22 3.71
N ASN A 46 -16.83 43.47 4.15
CA ASN A 46 -16.53 44.49 5.17
C ASN A 46 -16.15 45.87 4.61
N LEU A 47 -16.19 46.03 3.28
CA LEU A 47 -16.08 47.34 2.65
C LEU A 47 -17.37 48.09 2.93
N SER A 48 -17.37 48.89 3.99
CA SER A 48 -18.38 49.92 4.15
C SER A 48 -18.20 50.94 3.03
N LEU A 49 -19.31 51.42 2.47
CA LEU A 49 -19.32 52.54 1.52
C LEU A 49 -18.57 53.76 2.11
N GLU A 50 -18.56 53.91 3.44
CA GLU A 50 -17.82 54.95 4.16
C GLU A 50 -16.28 54.82 4.02
N LYS A 51 -15.72 53.61 4.10
CA LYS A 51 -14.27 53.41 3.93
C LYS A 51 -13.79 53.77 2.52
N VAL A 52 -14.65 53.60 1.51
CA VAL A 52 -14.31 53.94 0.13
C VAL A 52 -14.58 55.41 -0.19
N LYS A 53 -15.64 56.01 0.39
CA LYS A 53 -15.88 57.47 0.31
C LYS A 53 -14.69 58.28 0.82
N ASN A 54 -13.99 57.77 1.84
CA ASN A 54 -12.78 58.38 2.41
C ASN A 54 -11.46 57.98 1.73
N SER A 55 -11.51 57.18 0.65
CA SER A 55 -10.32 56.84 -0.14
C SER A 55 -9.97 57.95 -1.13
N ASN A 56 -8.69 58.06 -1.53
CA ASN A 56 -8.27 58.98 -2.59
C ASN A 56 -8.45 58.39 -4.01
N ASP A 57 -9.11 57.23 -4.15
CA ASP A 57 -9.29 56.54 -5.43
C ASP A 57 -10.60 56.99 -6.10
N GLU A 58 -10.51 58.06 -6.89
CA GLU A 58 -11.65 58.64 -7.62
C GLU A 58 -12.26 57.67 -8.65
N ASP A 59 -11.45 56.76 -9.22
CA ASP A 59 -11.94 55.75 -10.16
C ASP A 59 -12.78 54.68 -9.46
N LEU A 60 -12.37 54.26 -8.26
CA LEU A 60 -13.13 53.35 -7.42
C LEU A 60 -14.45 53.98 -6.95
N LYS A 61 -14.43 55.25 -6.53
CA LYS A 61 -15.65 56.01 -6.18
C LYS A 61 -16.63 56.08 -7.35
N ARG A 62 -16.14 56.44 -8.53
CA ARG A 62 -16.96 56.49 -9.76
C ARG A 62 -17.56 55.13 -10.06
N TYR A 63 -16.78 54.06 -9.93
CA TYR A 63 -17.26 52.70 -10.18
C TYR A 63 -18.30 52.24 -9.17
N LEU A 64 -18.12 52.54 -7.87
CA LEU A 64 -19.14 52.23 -6.86
C LEU A 64 -20.44 52.98 -7.10
N LYS A 65 -20.37 54.25 -7.51
CA LYS A 65 -21.55 55.02 -7.91
C LYS A 65 -22.27 54.39 -9.11
N GLU A 66 -21.52 53.95 -10.12
CA GLU A 66 -22.09 53.21 -11.25
C GLU A 66 -22.80 51.91 -10.82
N LEU A 67 -22.26 51.21 -9.82
CA LEU A 67 -22.89 50.01 -9.26
C LEU A 67 -24.17 50.36 -8.48
N GLU A 68 -24.14 51.44 -7.69
CA GLU A 68 -25.30 51.95 -6.96
C GLU A 68 -26.43 52.38 -7.91
N ASP A 69 -26.11 53.15 -8.95
CA ASP A 69 -27.04 53.57 -10.01
C ASP A 69 -27.67 52.36 -10.72
N LYS A 70 -26.89 51.27 -10.86
CA LYS A 70 -27.35 49.98 -11.42
C LYS A 70 -28.08 49.10 -10.42
N LYS A 71 -28.32 49.56 -9.18
CA LYS A 71 -28.94 48.80 -8.09
C LYS A 71 -28.22 47.47 -7.82
N PHE A 72 -26.89 47.52 -7.76
CA PHE A 72 -26.05 46.35 -7.52
C PHE A 72 -26.44 45.56 -6.27
N VAL A 73 -26.59 44.25 -6.44
CA VAL A 73 -26.87 43.32 -5.34
C VAL A 73 -25.57 42.65 -4.92
N LYS A 74 -25.18 42.84 -3.65
CA LYS A 74 -23.89 42.36 -3.15
C LYS A 74 -23.81 40.85 -3.04
N ASN A 75 -24.88 40.21 -2.56
CA ASN A 75 -24.95 38.74 -2.47
C ASN A 75 -25.59 38.21 -3.74
N SER A 76 -24.85 38.32 -4.84
CA SER A 76 -25.30 37.85 -6.14
C SER A 76 -24.19 37.10 -6.84
N ILE A 77 -24.56 36.22 -7.77
CA ILE A 77 -23.61 35.46 -8.59
C ILE A 77 -22.66 36.41 -9.33
N GLU A 78 -23.15 37.58 -9.75
CA GLU A 78 -22.39 38.62 -10.42
C GLU A 78 -21.28 39.22 -9.56
N ASN A 79 -21.31 39.03 -8.24
CA ASN A 79 -20.27 39.42 -7.30
C ASN A 79 -19.42 38.23 -6.82
N TYR A 80 -19.60 37.03 -7.37
CA TYR A 80 -18.96 35.81 -6.89
C TYR A 80 -17.92 35.25 -7.86
N MET A 81 -16.79 34.81 -7.31
CA MET A 81 -15.74 34.11 -8.05
C MET A 81 -15.35 32.81 -7.38
N LEU A 82 -15.16 31.77 -8.19
CA LEU A 82 -14.63 30.51 -7.71
C LEU A 82 -13.10 30.57 -7.59
N CYS A 83 -12.57 30.26 -6.42
CA CYS A 83 -11.12 30.30 -6.19
C CYS A 83 -10.63 29.18 -5.28
N CYS A 84 -9.31 28.99 -5.25
CA CYS A 84 -8.65 28.15 -4.24
C CYS A 84 -8.46 28.95 -2.95
N SER A 85 -8.38 28.23 -1.83
CA SER A 85 -8.17 28.81 -0.50
C SER A 85 -6.94 29.73 -0.42
N ASN A 86 -5.87 29.43 -1.15
CA ASN A 86 -4.66 30.27 -1.16
C ASN A 86 -4.93 31.64 -1.83
N CYS A 87 -5.62 31.66 -2.97
CA CYS A 87 -5.96 32.92 -3.63
C CYS A 87 -6.95 33.75 -2.82
N ASN A 88 -7.96 33.11 -2.21
CA ASN A 88 -8.93 33.80 -1.35
C ASN A 88 -8.23 34.44 -0.14
N LYS A 89 -7.39 33.67 0.56
CA LYS A 89 -6.58 34.17 1.69
C LYS A 89 -5.65 35.31 1.28
N ARG A 90 -5.00 35.22 0.12
CA ARG A 90 -4.09 36.26 -0.37
C ARG A 90 -4.82 37.55 -0.74
N LYS A 91 -6.02 37.45 -1.31
CA LYS A 91 -6.85 38.62 -1.64
C LYS A 91 -7.31 39.36 -0.37
N THR A 92 -7.58 38.63 0.71
CA THR A 92 -8.13 39.18 1.95
C THR A 92 -9.43 39.95 1.73
N ASN A 93 -9.83 40.81 2.67
CA ASN A 93 -11.03 41.65 2.57
C ASN A 93 -10.73 43.00 1.88
N ILE A 94 -9.70 43.05 1.04
CA ILE A 94 -9.25 44.24 0.31
C ILE A 94 -9.85 44.20 -1.11
N PRO A 95 -10.40 45.31 -1.62
CA PRO A 95 -10.91 45.33 -2.97
C PRO A 95 -9.75 45.28 -3.97
N PHE A 96 -9.97 44.66 -5.13
CA PHE A 96 -9.03 44.81 -6.23
C PHE A 96 -8.96 46.27 -6.71
N LYS A 97 -7.91 46.61 -7.48
CA LYS A 97 -7.89 47.86 -8.25
C LYS A 97 -9.11 47.93 -9.19
N THR A 98 -9.59 49.14 -9.47
CA THR A 98 -10.81 49.38 -10.25
C THR A 98 -10.85 48.66 -11.60
N SER A 99 -9.73 48.56 -12.31
CA SER A 99 -9.62 47.82 -13.57
C SER A 99 -9.92 46.32 -13.39
N ASN A 100 -9.37 45.70 -12.35
CA ASN A 100 -9.58 44.29 -12.03
C ASN A 100 -10.99 44.02 -11.50
N LEU A 101 -11.56 44.95 -10.71
CA LEU A 101 -12.96 44.84 -10.26
C LEU A 101 -13.91 44.80 -11.46
N ARG A 102 -13.74 45.73 -12.42
CA ARG A 102 -14.55 45.75 -13.66
C ARG A 102 -14.40 44.45 -14.44
N PHE A 103 -13.17 43.98 -14.63
CA PHE A 103 -12.90 42.73 -15.34
C PHE A 103 -13.59 41.53 -14.66
N PHE A 104 -13.46 41.36 -13.35
CA PHE A 104 -14.05 40.22 -12.65
C PHE A 104 -15.57 40.31 -12.56
N HIS A 105 -16.16 41.50 -12.35
CA HIS A 105 -17.62 41.66 -12.41
C HIS A 105 -18.16 41.36 -13.81
N GLU A 106 -17.47 41.78 -14.87
CA GLU A 106 -17.87 41.46 -16.24
C GLU A 106 -17.79 39.95 -16.51
N LEU A 107 -16.72 39.29 -16.05
CA LEU A 107 -16.55 37.85 -16.16
C LEU A 107 -17.63 37.07 -15.39
N ALA A 108 -17.91 37.47 -14.15
CA ALA A 108 -18.98 36.89 -13.34
C ALA A 108 -20.34 37.09 -14.00
N SER A 109 -20.63 38.30 -14.46
CA SER A 109 -21.89 38.63 -15.17
C SER A 109 -22.09 37.77 -16.43
N ARG A 110 -21.04 37.57 -17.24
CA ARG A 110 -21.12 36.70 -18.44
C ARG A 110 -21.40 35.23 -18.12
N LYS A 111 -21.06 34.77 -16.92
CA LYS A 111 -21.26 33.39 -16.48
C LYS A 111 -22.50 33.23 -15.59
N ALA A 112 -23.07 34.33 -15.11
CA ALA A 112 -24.09 34.33 -14.07
C ALA A 112 -25.33 33.52 -14.46
N GLU A 113 -25.89 33.75 -15.65
CA GLU A 113 -27.06 33.02 -16.15
C GLU A 113 -26.80 31.51 -16.23
N LYS A 114 -25.65 31.10 -16.77
CA LYS A 114 -25.28 29.67 -16.84
C LYS A 114 -25.06 29.03 -15.46
N ILE A 115 -24.52 29.80 -14.51
CA ILE A 115 -24.39 29.35 -13.12
C ILE A 115 -25.78 29.24 -12.49
N TRP A 116 -26.66 30.21 -12.73
CA TRP A 116 -28.03 30.22 -12.24
C TRP A 116 -28.84 29.04 -12.78
N GLU A 117 -28.79 28.76 -14.09
CA GLU A 117 -29.43 27.57 -14.69
C GLU A 117 -28.94 26.27 -14.05
N LYS A 118 -27.63 26.14 -13.81
CA LYS A 118 -27.06 24.95 -13.14
C LYS A 118 -27.46 24.88 -11.67
N TYR A 119 -27.53 26.02 -11.00
CA TYR A 119 -28.01 26.14 -9.64
C TYR A 119 -29.49 25.76 -9.55
N GLU A 120 -30.36 26.30 -10.40
CA GLU A 120 -31.79 25.98 -10.45
C GLU A 120 -32.05 24.52 -10.79
N LYS A 121 -31.29 23.93 -11.73
CA LYS A 121 -31.37 22.48 -11.99
C LYS A 121 -31.01 21.67 -10.74
N LYS A 122 -29.95 22.04 -10.02
CA LYS A 122 -29.58 21.40 -8.75
C LYS A 122 -30.62 21.67 -7.64
N LEU A 123 -31.23 22.86 -7.64
CA LEU A 123 -32.27 23.24 -6.70
C LEU A 123 -33.57 22.46 -6.96
N GLN A 124 -33.95 22.25 -8.21
CA GLN A 124 -35.10 21.44 -8.62
C GLN A 124 -34.89 19.96 -8.28
N ILE A 125 -33.67 19.43 -8.47
CA ILE A 125 -33.27 18.12 -7.95
C ILE A 125 -33.43 18.09 -6.42
N SER A 126 -32.95 19.11 -5.70
CA SER A 126 -33.09 19.20 -4.24
C SER A 126 -34.52 19.49 -3.73
N GLY A 127 -35.40 20.03 -4.59
CA GLY A 127 -36.81 20.30 -4.32
C GLY A 127 -37.65 19.04 -4.42
N VAL A 128 -37.30 18.14 -5.34
CA VAL A 128 -37.78 16.75 -5.36
C VAL A 128 -37.20 15.95 -4.17
N GLU A 129 -36.00 16.29 -3.69
CA GLU A 129 -35.42 15.71 -2.48
C GLU A 129 -35.98 16.30 -1.15
N LYS A 130 -36.58 17.50 -1.12
CA LYS A 130 -37.12 18.08 0.13
C LYS A 130 -38.34 17.33 0.68
N SER A 131 -39.12 16.67 -0.18
CA SER A 131 -40.15 15.71 0.24
C SER A 131 -39.59 14.34 0.64
N VAL A 132 -38.30 14.11 0.40
CA VAL A 132 -37.57 12.85 0.67
C VAL A 132 -36.63 12.99 1.89
N ILE A 133 -36.41 14.21 2.39
CA ILE A 133 -35.49 14.46 3.52
C ILE A 133 -36.19 14.40 4.90
N LEU A 134 -37.51 14.17 4.96
CA LEU A 134 -38.22 13.83 6.22
C LEU A 134 -39.17 12.63 6.12
N GLN A 135 -39.13 11.87 5.02
CA GLN A 135 -39.63 10.50 4.99
C GLN A 135 -38.64 9.68 4.14
N PRO A 136 -38.18 8.51 4.63
CA PRO A 136 -37.18 7.70 3.93
C PRO A 136 -37.61 7.53 2.47
N SER A 137 -36.74 7.89 1.53
CA SER A 137 -36.99 7.70 0.12
C SER A 137 -37.42 6.27 -0.13
N ASN A 138 -38.57 6.11 -0.78
CA ASN A 138 -38.86 4.94 -1.60
C ASN A 138 -38.03 4.98 -2.91
N ILE A 139 -36.70 5.15 -2.79
CA ILE A 139 -35.84 4.21 -3.51
C ILE A 139 -36.16 2.94 -2.75
N GLU A 140 -36.84 1.94 -3.32
CA GLU A 140 -36.70 0.63 -2.70
C GLU A 140 -35.19 0.38 -2.76
N PRO A 141 -34.47 0.46 -1.62
CA PRO A 141 -33.13 -0.04 -1.64
C PRO A 141 -33.35 -1.50 -2.05
N ASN A 142 -32.47 -2.11 -2.85
CA ASN A 142 -32.24 -3.50 -2.53
C ASN A 142 -31.82 -3.46 -1.06
N LYS A 143 -32.79 -3.81 -0.20
CA LYS A 143 -32.77 -3.54 1.22
C LYS A 143 -31.87 -4.62 1.74
N TYR A 144 -30.57 -4.42 1.53
CA TYR A 144 -29.57 -5.32 2.02
C TYR A 144 -29.76 -5.36 3.53
N ASN A 145 -30.35 -6.46 3.97
CA ASN A 145 -30.69 -6.75 5.33
C ASN A 145 -29.49 -7.48 5.95
N GLU A 146 -29.60 -7.84 7.22
CA GLU A 146 -28.53 -8.57 7.91
C GLU A 146 -28.08 -9.80 7.12
N GLU A 147 -29.00 -10.52 6.46
CA GLU A 147 -28.72 -11.74 5.72
C GLU A 147 -27.87 -11.51 4.46
N ASP A 148 -27.87 -10.31 3.88
CA ASP A 148 -27.07 -10.02 2.68
C ASP A 148 -25.56 -9.92 2.96
N LEU A 149 -25.22 -9.53 4.19
CA LEU A 149 -23.83 -9.52 4.68
C LEU A 149 -23.55 -10.71 5.60
N LYS A 150 -24.49 -11.63 5.77
CA LYS A 150 -24.31 -12.83 6.57
C LYS A 150 -23.88 -13.96 5.66
N ILE A 151 -22.66 -14.41 5.87
CA ILE A 151 -22.07 -15.51 5.13
C ILE A 151 -21.41 -16.41 6.15
N GLU A 152 -21.79 -17.68 6.15
CA GLU A 152 -21.08 -18.69 6.92
C GLU A 152 -19.61 -18.66 6.53
N TYR A 153 -18.74 -18.82 7.53
CA TYR A 153 -17.31 -18.77 7.28
C TYR A 153 -16.91 -19.85 6.24
N GLU A 154 -16.30 -19.38 5.16
CA GLU A 154 -15.76 -20.22 4.11
C GLU A 154 -14.31 -19.81 3.81
N CYS A 155 -13.42 -20.78 3.77
CA CYS A 155 -12.04 -20.60 3.33
C CYS A 155 -11.64 -21.81 2.47
N PHE A 156 -11.49 -21.61 1.17
CA PHE A 156 -11.26 -22.71 0.23
C PHE A 156 -10.42 -22.28 -0.99
N ASN A 157 -9.71 -23.25 -1.55
CA ASN A 157 -8.96 -23.06 -2.78
C ASN A 157 -9.86 -23.34 -4.00
N ASN A 158 -10.04 -22.37 -4.88
CA ASN A 158 -10.85 -22.51 -6.09
C ASN A 158 -10.04 -22.91 -7.35
N GLY A 159 -8.76 -23.24 -7.18
CA GLY A 159 -7.81 -23.59 -8.24
C GLY A 159 -6.81 -22.46 -8.53
N ASP A 160 -7.28 -21.22 -8.55
CA ASP A 160 -6.46 -20.06 -8.87
C ASP A 160 -6.10 -19.21 -7.64
N ARG A 161 -6.94 -19.26 -6.59
CA ARG A 161 -6.82 -18.43 -5.39
C ARG A 161 -7.34 -19.17 -4.16
N MET A 162 -6.78 -18.85 -2.99
CA MET A 162 -7.42 -19.16 -1.72
C MET A 162 -8.40 -18.05 -1.40
N VAL A 163 -9.68 -18.39 -1.37
CA VAL A 163 -10.79 -17.46 -1.19
C VAL A 163 -11.26 -17.54 0.26
N PHE A 164 -11.49 -16.39 0.87
CA PHE A 164 -12.06 -16.25 2.20
C PHE A 164 -13.33 -15.41 2.12
N HIS A 165 -14.40 -15.93 2.69
CA HIS A 165 -15.66 -15.22 2.86
C HIS A 165 -16.14 -15.40 4.29
N TYR A 166 -16.38 -14.29 4.98
CA TYR A 166 -17.01 -14.35 6.28
C TYR A 166 -17.78 -13.09 6.60
N GLY A 167 -19.04 -13.24 7.01
CA GLY A 167 -19.89 -12.12 7.32
C GLY A 167 -20.89 -12.44 8.43
N LEU A 168 -21.03 -11.49 9.35
CA LEU A 168 -21.87 -11.63 10.55
C LEU A 168 -23.07 -10.67 10.53
N GLY A 169 -23.33 -10.06 9.38
CA GLY A 169 -24.51 -9.23 9.14
C GLY A 169 -24.29 -7.72 9.29
N GLU A 170 -23.48 -7.25 10.26
CA GLU A 170 -23.04 -5.84 10.28
C GLU A 170 -21.84 -5.62 9.39
N VAL A 171 -20.99 -6.63 9.30
CA VAL A 171 -19.75 -6.60 8.54
C VAL A 171 -19.54 -7.91 7.80
N ARG A 172 -19.05 -7.81 6.58
CA ARG A 172 -18.55 -8.92 5.76
C ARG A 172 -17.18 -8.58 5.22
N ILE A 173 -16.29 -9.57 5.19
CA ILE A 173 -15.00 -9.48 4.52
C ILE A 173 -14.89 -10.59 3.49
N ASP A 174 -14.56 -10.18 2.27
CA ASP A 174 -14.15 -11.08 1.19
C ASP A 174 -12.65 -10.87 0.93
N ALA A 175 -11.85 -11.92 0.97
CA ALA A 175 -10.42 -11.81 0.80
C ALA A 175 -9.85 -12.89 -0.13
N TYR A 176 -8.72 -12.56 -0.75
CA TYR A 176 -7.89 -13.51 -1.48
C TYR A 176 -6.58 -13.67 -0.74
N LEU A 177 -6.35 -14.85 -0.19
CA LEU A 177 -5.14 -15.22 0.54
C LEU A 177 -4.06 -15.73 -0.45
N PRO A 178 -2.77 -15.57 -0.10
CA PRO A 178 -1.68 -16.04 -0.95
C PRO A 178 -1.65 -17.57 -1.02
N ILE A 179 -1.48 -18.12 -2.22
CA ILE A 179 -1.20 -19.56 -2.42
C ILE A 179 0.18 -19.80 -3.04
N ARG A 180 0.82 -18.74 -3.54
CA ARG A 180 2.17 -18.74 -4.08
C ARG A 180 3.05 -17.78 -3.31
N TYR A 181 4.35 -18.04 -3.29
CA TYR A 181 5.33 -17.24 -2.56
C TYR A 181 5.39 -15.77 -2.97
N ASN A 182 4.91 -15.41 -4.17
CA ASN A 182 4.89 -14.03 -4.66
C ASN A 182 3.48 -13.45 -4.80
N ASP A 183 2.45 -14.17 -4.34
CA ASP A 183 1.11 -13.61 -4.22
C ASP A 183 1.07 -12.58 -3.09
N LYS A 184 0.15 -11.63 -3.20
CA LYS A 184 -0.18 -10.68 -2.14
C LYS A 184 -1.64 -10.84 -1.76
N MET A 185 -1.92 -10.73 -0.47
CA MET A 185 -3.30 -10.68 0.00
C MET A 185 -3.98 -9.37 -0.42
N CYS A 186 -5.29 -9.44 -0.64
CA CYS A 186 -6.18 -8.28 -0.65
C CYS A 186 -7.54 -8.65 -0.08
N CYS A 187 -8.28 -7.67 0.40
CA CYS A 187 -9.65 -7.88 0.87
C CYS A 187 -10.57 -6.71 0.55
N MET A 188 -11.86 -6.99 0.48
CA MET A 188 -12.94 -6.03 0.45
C MET A 188 -13.72 -6.12 1.75
N VAL A 189 -14.03 -4.98 2.35
CA VAL A 189 -14.82 -4.90 3.58
C VAL A 189 -16.13 -4.19 3.30
N TYR A 190 -17.22 -4.86 3.66
CA TYR A 190 -18.57 -4.35 3.52
C TYR A 190 -19.14 -4.05 4.91
N PHE A 191 -19.57 -2.81 5.13
CA PHE A 191 -20.27 -2.40 6.35
C PHE A 191 -21.74 -2.19 6.03
N ARG A 192 -22.65 -2.77 6.81
CA ARG A 192 -24.11 -2.61 6.59
C ARG A 192 -24.55 -1.15 6.49
N SER A 193 -23.94 -0.27 7.28
CA SER A 193 -24.22 1.18 7.29
C SER A 193 -23.78 1.91 6.02
N LEU A 194 -22.86 1.34 5.25
CA LEU A 194 -22.31 1.93 4.01
C LEU A 194 -22.64 1.10 2.76
N TYR A 195 -23.06 -0.15 2.91
CA TYR A 195 -23.30 -1.06 1.80
C TYR A 195 -24.42 -0.56 0.87
N GLN A 196 -25.34 0.25 1.41
CA GLN A 196 -26.39 0.93 0.65
C GLN A 196 -25.89 2.11 -0.22
N THR A 197 -24.59 2.46 -0.14
CA THR A 197 -24.01 3.64 -0.79
C THR A 197 -23.11 3.33 -1.98
N ASP A 198 -23.07 2.06 -2.43
CA ASP A 198 -22.19 1.57 -3.50
C ASP A 198 -20.69 1.90 -3.24
N ILE A 199 -20.30 1.98 -1.96
CA ILE A 199 -18.92 2.22 -1.56
C ILE A 199 -18.23 0.88 -1.31
N ASP A 200 -17.22 0.60 -2.13
CA ASP A 200 -16.29 -0.50 -1.95
C ASP A 200 -15.07 -0.05 -1.14
N ILE A 201 -14.80 -0.72 -0.02
CA ILE A 201 -13.62 -0.45 0.83
C ILE A 201 -12.62 -1.59 0.67
N GLY A 202 -11.67 -1.41 -0.25
CA GLY A 202 -10.61 -2.37 -0.53
C GLY A 202 -9.32 -2.09 0.22
N PHE A 203 -8.63 -3.15 0.63
CA PHE A 203 -7.31 -3.09 1.25
C PHE A 203 -6.32 -4.00 0.53
N ASP A 204 -5.08 -3.53 0.40
CA ASP A 204 -3.94 -4.35 -0.02
C ASP A 204 -3.23 -4.98 1.19
N GLU A 205 -2.35 -5.95 0.95
CA GLU A 205 -1.60 -6.64 2.01
C GLU A 205 -0.91 -5.69 2.98
N LYS A 206 -0.37 -4.57 2.49
CA LYS A 206 0.37 -3.63 3.34
C LYS A 206 -0.58 -2.99 4.37
N ASP A 207 -1.74 -2.51 3.91
CA ASP A 207 -2.74 -1.91 4.80
C ASP A 207 -3.37 -2.97 5.72
N ILE A 208 -3.61 -4.20 5.23
CA ILE A 208 -4.16 -5.28 6.04
C ILE A 208 -3.20 -5.63 7.19
N VAL A 209 -1.93 -5.89 6.89
CA VAL A 209 -0.93 -6.29 7.90
C VAL A 209 -0.67 -5.15 8.89
N ALA A 210 -0.51 -3.93 8.41
CA ALA A 210 -0.14 -2.80 9.26
C ALA A 210 -1.30 -2.30 10.15
N ILE A 211 -2.54 -2.43 9.69
CA ILE A 211 -3.70 -1.82 10.34
C ILE A 211 -4.66 -2.87 10.83
N LEU A 212 -5.20 -3.71 9.94
CA LEU A 212 -6.26 -4.65 10.32
C LEU A 212 -5.73 -5.72 11.28
N PHE A 213 -4.56 -6.29 10.98
CA PHE A 213 -3.95 -7.35 11.77
C PHE A 213 -3.28 -6.89 13.06
N GLU A 214 -3.18 -5.58 13.30
CA GLU A 214 -2.64 -5.06 14.54
C GLU A 214 -3.42 -5.61 15.74
N GLY A 215 -2.70 -6.20 16.69
CA GLY A 215 -3.27 -6.80 17.89
C GLY A 215 -3.87 -8.21 17.74
N CYS A 216 -3.84 -8.83 16.55
CA CYS A 216 -4.39 -10.19 16.36
C CYS A 216 -3.57 -11.23 17.13
N SER A 217 -2.24 -11.21 16.99
CA SER A 217 -1.35 -12.17 17.64
C SER A 217 -1.41 -12.11 19.17
N SER A 218 -1.65 -10.91 19.74
CA SER A 218 -1.83 -10.71 21.18
C SER A 218 -3.29 -10.84 21.64
N ARG A 219 -4.20 -11.21 20.73
CA ARG A 219 -5.64 -11.36 20.98
C ARG A 219 -6.25 -10.15 21.70
N LYS A 220 -5.82 -8.95 21.33
CA LYS A 220 -6.36 -7.70 21.88
C LYS A 220 -7.87 -7.65 21.67
N ASN A 221 -8.58 -7.11 22.67
CA ASN A 221 -10.00 -6.88 22.54
C ASN A 221 -10.29 -5.91 21.37
N ALA A 222 -11.44 -6.04 20.73
CA ALA A 222 -11.90 -5.21 19.61
C ALA A 222 -11.75 -3.70 19.86
N TYR A 223 -11.93 -3.24 21.10
CA TYR A 223 -11.85 -1.81 21.46
C TYR A 223 -10.43 -1.30 21.69
N GLU A 224 -9.44 -2.19 21.76
CA GLU A 224 -8.02 -1.88 21.97
C GLU A 224 -7.23 -1.90 20.66
N ARG A 225 -7.90 -2.24 19.56
CA ARG A 225 -7.34 -2.25 18.21
C ARG A 225 -7.11 -0.82 17.75
N SER A 226 -5.98 -0.56 17.10
CA SER A 226 -5.58 0.77 16.60
C SER A 226 -6.60 1.40 15.63
N TRP A 227 -7.32 0.57 14.89
CA TRP A 227 -8.41 1.00 14.01
C TRP A 227 -9.71 1.32 14.78
N CYS A 228 -9.84 1.01 16.06
CA CYS A 228 -11.01 1.36 16.88
C CYS A 228 -10.69 2.52 17.83
N ARG A 229 -11.47 3.59 17.77
CA ARG A 229 -11.37 4.72 18.72
C ARG A 229 -12.66 4.88 19.49
N VAL A 230 -12.56 4.86 20.81
CA VAL A 230 -13.66 5.23 21.71
C VAL A 230 -13.70 6.75 21.84
N ARG A 231 -14.83 7.35 21.51
CA ARG A 231 -15.08 8.78 21.72
C ARG A 231 -16.25 8.97 22.68
N LYS A 232 -16.27 10.15 23.30
CA LYS A 232 -17.35 10.61 24.16
C LYS A 232 -17.97 11.87 23.57
N THR A 233 -19.28 12.01 23.68
CA THR A 233 -19.96 13.28 23.44
C THR A 233 -19.72 14.24 24.61
N LEU A 234 -20.18 15.49 24.46
CA LEU A 234 -20.21 16.46 25.56
C LEU A 234 -21.14 16.01 26.71
N GLU A 235 -22.04 15.08 26.43
CA GLU A 235 -23.00 14.48 27.36
C GLU A 235 -22.50 13.13 27.92
N ASP A 236 -21.20 12.83 27.78
CA ASP A 236 -20.55 11.58 28.22
C ASP A 236 -21.06 10.30 27.54
N GLU A 237 -21.86 10.40 26.47
CA GLU A 237 -22.27 9.23 25.68
C GLU A 237 -21.10 8.67 24.88
N LYS A 238 -20.82 7.38 25.06
CA LYS A 238 -19.75 6.69 24.34
C LYS A 238 -20.21 6.28 22.95
N PHE A 239 -19.38 6.57 21.95
CA PHE A 239 -19.54 6.04 20.60
C PHE A 239 -18.21 5.59 20.03
N TYR A 240 -18.27 4.65 19.09
CA TYR A 240 -17.09 4.08 18.47
C TYR A 240 -16.86 4.69 17.09
N VAL A 241 -15.60 4.92 16.76
CA VAL A 241 -15.17 5.34 15.43
C VAL A 241 -14.15 4.34 14.92
N MET A 242 -14.46 3.69 13.80
CA MET A 242 -13.52 2.87 13.06
C MET A 242 -12.72 3.78 12.14
N SER A 243 -11.39 3.79 12.33
CA SER A 243 -10.43 4.59 11.58
C SER A 243 -9.64 3.68 10.65
N LEU A 244 -10.12 3.53 9.43
CA LEU A 244 -9.52 2.74 8.36
C LEU A 244 -8.70 3.66 7.43
N PRO A 245 -7.82 3.11 6.57
CA PRO A 245 -7.19 3.86 5.49
C PRO A 245 -8.19 4.75 4.73
N ASN A 246 -7.98 6.07 4.80
CA ASN A 246 -8.76 7.09 4.10
C ASN A 246 -10.27 7.15 4.44
N VAL A 247 -10.76 6.35 5.41
CA VAL A 247 -12.18 6.28 5.78
C VAL A 247 -12.33 6.26 7.30
N MET A 248 -13.24 7.08 7.83
CA MET A 248 -13.66 7.02 9.23
C MET A 248 -15.15 6.78 9.31
N ILE A 249 -15.56 5.76 10.07
CA ILE A 249 -16.94 5.30 10.15
C ILE A 249 -17.39 5.36 11.61
N LYS A 250 -18.55 5.96 11.88
CA LYS A 250 -19.19 5.82 13.19
C LYS A 250 -19.76 4.40 13.28
N ALA A 251 -19.34 3.65 14.30
CA ALA A 251 -19.65 2.24 14.41
C ALA A 251 -20.50 1.93 15.64
N SER A 252 -21.38 0.93 15.51
CA SER A 252 -22.07 0.32 16.64
C SER A 252 -21.13 -0.63 17.39
N THR A 253 -21.52 -1.00 18.60
CA THR A 253 -20.81 -2.01 19.40
C THR A 253 -20.69 -3.34 18.65
N ASP A 254 -21.77 -3.78 18.00
CA ASP A 254 -21.82 -5.06 17.31
C ASP A 254 -20.96 -5.06 16.05
N MET A 255 -20.98 -3.95 15.29
CA MET A 255 -20.10 -3.78 14.12
C MET A 255 -18.62 -3.90 14.50
N VAL A 256 -18.20 -3.26 15.60
CA VAL A 256 -16.81 -3.34 16.08
C VAL A 256 -16.43 -4.77 16.49
N LYS A 257 -17.31 -5.46 17.22
CA LYS A 257 -17.08 -6.84 17.65
C LYS A 257 -17.00 -7.80 16.48
N GLN A 258 -17.95 -7.72 15.55
CA GLN A 258 -17.99 -8.56 14.36
C GLN A 258 -16.76 -8.33 13.48
N PHE A 259 -16.37 -7.07 13.26
CA PHE A 259 -15.17 -6.77 12.48
C PHE A 259 -13.91 -7.37 13.11
N ALA A 260 -13.72 -7.25 14.43
CA ALA A 260 -12.60 -7.87 15.12
C ALA A 260 -12.61 -9.40 14.99
N GLN A 261 -13.78 -10.03 15.15
CA GLN A 261 -13.93 -11.48 15.03
C GLN A 261 -13.58 -11.98 13.62
N ILE A 262 -14.05 -11.28 12.58
CA ILE A 262 -13.78 -11.65 11.19
C ILE A 262 -12.30 -11.44 10.86
N ILE A 263 -11.70 -10.33 11.31
CA ILE A 263 -10.27 -10.04 11.14
C ILE A 263 -9.40 -11.10 11.82
N ASP A 264 -9.73 -11.49 13.05
CA ASP A 264 -8.95 -12.51 13.78
C ASP A 264 -8.96 -13.84 13.04
N ARG A 265 -10.11 -14.21 12.44
CA ARG A 265 -10.20 -15.42 11.63
C ARG A 265 -9.40 -15.31 10.33
N LEU A 266 -9.49 -14.15 9.65
CA LEU A 266 -8.71 -13.89 8.44
C LEU A 266 -7.20 -13.92 8.72
N PHE A 267 -6.77 -13.39 9.88
CA PHE A 267 -5.39 -13.46 10.33
C PHE A 267 -4.94 -14.92 10.51
N ASP A 268 -5.73 -15.72 11.23
CA ASP A 268 -5.41 -17.13 11.47
C ASP A 268 -5.25 -17.88 10.13
N ASP A 269 -6.17 -17.69 9.17
CA ASP A 269 -6.08 -18.32 7.84
C ASP A 269 -4.88 -17.80 7.02
N TYR A 270 -4.56 -16.50 7.13
CA TYR A 270 -3.39 -15.91 6.48
C TYR A 270 -2.08 -16.53 6.97
N ILE A 271 -1.95 -16.71 8.29
CA ILE A 271 -0.77 -17.35 8.89
C ILE A 271 -0.65 -18.80 8.41
N VAL A 272 -1.75 -19.56 8.42
CA VAL A 272 -1.76 -20.94 7.90
C VAL A 272 -1.29 -21.00 6.43
N GLN A 273 -1.77 -20.11 5.56
CA GLN A 273 -1.32 -20.08 4.17
C GLN A 273 0.16 -19.73 4.05
N LYS A 274 0.66 -18.77 4.84
CA LYS A 274 2.08 -18.42 4.87
C LYS A 274 2.94 -19.59 5.34
N GLU A 275 2.48 -20.37 6.31
CA GLU A 275 3.17 -21.58 6.78
C GLU A 275 3.20 -22.69 5.72
N ILE A 276 2.08 -22.96 5.04
CA ILE A 276 2.04 -23.93 3.93
C ILE A 276 3.03 -23.55 2.83
N ILE A 277 3.05 -22.28 2.43
CA ILE A 277 4.01 -21.77 1.44
C ILE A 277 5.45 -21.97 1.94
N ARG A 278 5.74 -21.62 3.20
CA ARG A 278 7.09 -21.77 3.76
C ARG A 278 7.55 -23.23 3.81
N ALA A 279 6.67 -24.15 4.18
CA ALA A 279 6.95 -25.58 4.21
C ALA A 279 7.31 -26.10 2.81
N GLU A 280 6.53 -25.77 1.78
CA GLU A 280 6.81 -26.18 0.39
C GLU A 280 8.16 -25.63 -0.13
N LEU A 281 8.54 -24.42 0.30
CA LEU A 281 9.85 -23.84 -0.03
C LEU A 281 11.01 -24.38 0.83
N GLY A 282 10.73 -25.19 1.87
CA GLY A 282 11.69 -25.59 2.90
C GLY A 282 12.30 -24.39 3.63
N ALA A 283 11.46 -23.41 3.97
CA ALA A 283 11.86 -22.10 4.51
C ALA A 283 11.39 -21.83 5.95
N GLU A 284 10.99 -22.86 6.68
CA GLU A 284 10.42 -22.79 8.04
C GLU A 284 11.42 -22.22 9.06
N ASN A 285 12.70 -22.57 8.91
CA ASN A 285 13.77 -22.18 9.83
C ASN A 285 14.47 -20.87 9.44
N PHE A 286 14.06 -20.25 8.33
CA PHE A 286 14.73 -19.06 7.80
C PHE A 286 13.85 -17.82 7.89
N GLN A 287 14.49 -16.70 8.20
CA GLN A 287 13.83 -15.40 8.23
C GLN A 287 13.57 -14.92 6.81
N GLU A 288 12.33 -14.49 6.54
CA GLU A 288 11.97 -13.88 5.26
C GLU A 288 12.70 -12.53 5.10
N TYR A 289 13.41 -12.37 3.98
CA TYR A 289 14.20 -11.21 3.65
C TYR A 289 13.38 -10.20 2.87
N LYS A 290 13.02 -9.09 3.54
CA LYS A 290 12.04 -8.09 3.10
C LYS A 290 10.60 -8.61 3.19
N GLU A 291 9.64 -7.72 3.40
CA GLU A 291 8.19 -8.00 3.37
C GLU A 291 7.67 -8.34 1.96
N LYS A 292 8.53 -8.79 1.05
CA LYS A 292 8.18 -9.25 -0.29
C LYS A 292 8.35 -10.77 -0.29
N GLY A 293 7.23 -11.47 -0.43
CA GLY A 293 7.19 -12.92 -0.29
C GLY A 293 8.26 -13.68 -1.10
N GLY A 294 8.82 -14.74 -0.54
CA GLY A 294 9.63 -15.72 -1.27
C GLY A 294 11.15 -15.49 -1.27
N TYR A 295 11.67 -14.65 -0.39
CA TYR A 295 13.11 -14.40 -0.23
C TYR A 295 13.50 -14.79 1.19
N TYR A 296 14.53 -15.61 1.40
CA TYR A 296 14.86 -16.09 2.75
C TYR A 296 16.34 -15.96 3.03
N LYS A 297 16.68 -15.35 4.16
CA LYS A 297 18.07 -15.28 4.64
C LYS A 297 18.46 -16.65 5.20
N ILE A 298 19.37 -17.33 4.52
CA ILE A 298 19.78 -18.69 4.89
C ILE A 298 21.07 -18.72 5.72
N LEU A 299 21.99 -17.77 5.54
CA LEU A 299 23.24 -17.66 6.33
C LEU A 299 23.94 -16.30 6.15
N GLU A 300 24.96 -16.03 6.97
CA GLU A 300 25.91 -14.92 6.80
C GLU A 300 27.32 -15.45 6.52
N LEU A 301 28.05 -14.81 5.59
CA LEU A 301 29.45 -15.10 5.28
C LEU A 301 30.35 -13.92 5.65
N GLU A 302 31.50 -14.20 6.24
CA GLU A 302 32.55 -13.20 6.41
C GLU A 302 33.15 -12.78 5.06
N LEU A 303 33.53 -11.51 4.91
CA LEU A 303 33.91 -10.91 3.63
C LEU A 303 35.07 -11.62 2.92
N ASN A 304 36.10 -12.06 3.64
CA ASN A 304 37.23 -12.78 3.03
C ASN A 304 36.82 -14.17 2.55
N PHE A 305 36.02 -14.90 3.34
CA PHE A 305 35.49 -16.18 2.89
C PHE A 305 34.55 -16.04 1.68
N PHE A 306 33.71 -15.00 1.66
CA PHE A 306 32.89 -14.67 0.50
C PHE A 306 33.72 -14.40 -0.76
N ALA A 307 34.87 -13.73 -0.63
CA ALA A 307 35.76 -13.51 -1.77
C ALA A 307 36.29 -14.82 -2.37
N GLU A 308 36.61 -15.81 -1.52
CA GLU A 308 37.00 -17.15 -1.97
C GLU A 308 35.83 -17.92 -2.59
N PHE A 309 34.63 -17.77 -2.02
CA PHE A 309 33.42 -18.32 -2.62
C PHE A 309 33.15 -17.75 -4.03
N LEU A 310 33.29 -16.43 -4.22
CA LEU A 310 33.17 -15.79 -5.54
C LEU A 310 34.19 -16.34 -6.55
N LYS A 311 35.44 -16.58 -6.13
CA LYS A 311 36.46 -17.19 -7.00
C LYS A 311 36.08 -18.61 -7.40
N PHE A 312 35.62 -19.41 -6.43
CA PHE A 312 35.17 -20.77 -6.67
C PHE A 312 34.02 -20.79 -7.71
N MET A 313 33.00 -19.96 -7.53
CA MET A 313 31.87 -19.89 -8.48
C MET A 313 32.33 -19.55 -9.90
N LYS A 314 33.31 -18.64 -10.07
CA LYS A 314 33.86 -18.29 -11.39
C LYS A 314 34.64 -19.43 -12.05
N LYS A 315 35.27 -20.30 -11.25
CA LYS A 315 36.00 -21.49 -11.73
C LYS A 315 35.04 -22.63 -12.12
N HIS A 316 33.80 -22.60 -11.63
CA HIS A 316 32.82 -23.65 -11.81
C HIS A 316 31.54 -23.15 -12.50
N PRO A 317 31.62 -22.61 -13.74
CA PRO A 317 30.47 -22.07 -14.43
C PRO A 317 29.51 -23.18 -14.89
N TYR A 318 28.22 -22.85 -15.00
CA TYR A 318 27.18 -23.80 -15.43
C TYR A 318 27.33 -24.29 -16.89
N ASP A 319 28.06 -23.56 -17.73
CA ASP A 319 28.34 -23.86 -19.14
C ASP A 319 29.74 -24.45 -19.36
N GLY A 320 30.41 -24.88 -18.28
CA GLY A 320 31.63 -25.69 -18.35
C GLY A 320 31.36 -27.18 -18.49
N GLU A 321 32.42 -27.98 -18.56
CA GLU A 321 32.34 -29.46 -18.62
C GLU A 321 31.42 -30.04 -17.52
N ASP A 322 30.72 -31.15 -17.79
CA ASP A 322 29.85 -31.82 -16.83
C ASP A 322 30.63 -32.34 -15.61
N LYS A 323 30.69 -31.51 -14.57
CA LYS A 323 31.39 -31.74 -13.30
C LYS A 323 30.47 -31.36 -12.14
N PRO A 324 30.61 -32.01 -10.97
CA PRO A 324 29.66 -31.88 -9.84
C PRO A 324 29.36 -30.46 -9.33
N TYR A 325 30.24 -29.48 -9.59
CA TYR A 325 30.09 -28.11 -9.11
C TYR A 325 29.91 -27.07 -10.22
N ASN A 326 29.95 -27.49 -11.49
CA ASN A 326 29.79 -26.61 -12.65
C ASN A 326 28.31 -26.28 -12.86
N ILE A 327 27.76 -25.48 -11.93
CA ILE A 327 26.33 -25.15 -11.83
C ILE A 327 26.09 -23.64 -11.62
N PHE A 328 27.13 -22.82 -11.56
CA PHE A 328 26.99 -21.40 -11.23
C PHE A 328 26.84 -20.54 -12.48
N GLN A 329 25.73 -19.78 -12.55
CA GLN A 329 25.58 -18.68 -13.50
C GLN A 329 25.69 -17.35 -12.74
N VAL A 330 26.83 -16.67 -12.91
CA VAL A 330 27.10 -15.37 -12.29
C VAL A 330 26.61 -14.25 -13.22
N TYR A 331 25.74 -13.37 -12.73
CA TYR A 331 25.25 -12.22 -13.49
C TYR A 331 26.23 -11.04 -13.45
N SER A 332 26.12 -10.12 -14.41
CA SER A 332 26.99 -8.94 -14.52
C SER A 332 26.95 -8.04 -13.28
N ASP A 333 25.78 -7.96 -12.65
CA ASP A 333 25.63 -7.41 -11.31
C ASP A 333 25.94 -8.56 -10.34
N ASN A 334 27.14 -8.58 -9.76
CA ASN A 334 27.66 -9.67 -8.91
C ASN A 334 26.87 -9.88 -7.59
N ASP A 335 25.70 -9.26 -7.43
CA ASP A 335 24.85 -9.42 -6.26
C ASP A 335 23.87 -10.60 -6.40
N MET A 336 23.81 -11.27 -7.55
CA MET A 336 22.95 -12.43 -7.78
C MET A 336 23.66 -13.54 -8.57
N VAL A 337 23.41 -14.78 -8.18
CA VAL A 337 23.88 -15.99 -8.84
C VAL A 337 22.71 -16.97 -8.99
N ALA A 338 22.57 -17.59 -10.16
CA ALA A 338 21.67 -18.72 -10.32
C ALA A 338 22.44 -20.04 -10.15
N LEU A 339 21.87 -20.95 -9.35
CA LEU A 339 22.26 -22.35 -9.31
C LEU A 339 21.46 -23.06 -10.38
N ARG A 340 22.12 -23.53 -11.43
CA ARG A 340 21.48 -24.08 -12.62
C ARG A 340 22.15 -25.39 -13.01
N ARG A 341 21.37 -26.26 -13.62
CA ARG A 341 21.87 -27.48 -14.25
C ARG A 341 23.02 -27.16 -15.20
N ASN A 342 24.04 -28.01 -15.18
CA ASN A 342 25.07 -27.97 -16.21
C ASN A 342 24.45 -28.10 -17.62
N VAL A 343 24.94 -27.33 -18.59
CA VAL A 343 24.40 -27.35 -19.96
C VAL A 343 24.51 -28.73 -20.60
N ASP A 344 25.55 -29.50 -20.26
CA ASP A 344 25.83 -30.83 -20.81
C ASP A 344 25.16 -31.99 -20.05
N SER A 345 24.50 -31.70 -18.92
CA SER A 345 23.78 -32.72 -18.13
C SER A 345 22.55 -33.27 -18.88
N ASN A 346 22.05 -34.44 -18.44
CA ASN A 346 20.79 -35.04 -18.90
C ASN A 346 19.59 -34.77 -17.96
N GLU A 347 19.76 -33.94 -16.92
CA GLU A 347 18.68 -33.68 -15.95
C GLU A 347 17.61 -32.72 -16.47
N ASP A 348 16.37 -32.89 -16.04
CA ASP A 348 15.23 -32.06 -16.44
C ASP A 348 15.11 -30.76 -15.60
N ALA A 349 16.22 -30.08 -15.27
CA ALA A 349 16.19 -28.87 -14.44
C ALA A 349 16.71 -27.64 -15.20
N GLU A 350 16.05 -26.48 -15.07
CA GLU A 350 16.53 -25.23 -15.69
C GLU A 350 17.29 -24.36 -14.68
N ILE A 351 16.68 -24.00 -13.56
CA ILE A 351 17.31 -23.22 -12.48
C ILE A 351 16.84 -23.79 -11.15
N TYR A 352 17.76 -24.38 -10.40
CA TYR A 352 17.49 -25.00 -9.11
C TYR A 352 17.07 -23.96 -8.07
N ALA A 353 17.81 -22.86 -7.95
CA ALA A 353 17.57 -21.75 -7.01
C ALA A 353 18.37 -20.51 -7.43
N TYR A 354 18.06 -19.36 -6.81
CA TYR A 354 18.95 -18.18 -6.87
C TYR A 354 19.51 -17.85 -5.50
N LEU A 355 20.73 -17.31 -5.50
CA LEU A 355 21.39 -16.72 -4.34
C LEU A 355 21.59 -15.23 -4.60
N LYS A 356 21.20 -14.39 -3.65
CA LYS A 356 21.48 -12.96 -3.64
C LYS A 356 22.37 -12.60 -2.46
N PHE A 357 23.36 -11.75 -2.71
CA PHE A 357 24.40 -11.38 -1.75
C PHE A 357 24.25 -9.92 -1.35
N ILE A 358 24.15 -9.65 -0.04
CA ILE A 358 23.82 -8.32 0.46
C ILE A 358 24.85 -7.91 1.52
N PRO A 359 25.74 -6.95 1.20
CA PRO A 359 26.77 -6.52 2.13
C PRO A 359 26.21 -5.82 3.37
N LYS A 360 26.79 -6.13 4.53
CA LYS A 360 26.58 -5.43 5.80
C LYS A 360 27.80 -4.57 6.13
N MET A 361 27.57 -3.47 6.85
CA MET A 361 28.65 -2.57 7.30
C MET A 361 29.68 -3.26 8.22
N GLU A 362 29.28 -4.35 8.88
CA GLU A 362 30.09 -5.10 9.84
C GLU A 362 31.08 -6.10 9.22
N GLY A 363 31.26 -6.08 7.88
CA GLY A 363 32.19 -6.99 7.20
C GLY A 363 31.63 -8.39 6.94
N TYR A 364 30.31 -8.53 6.93
CA TYR A 364 29.60 -9.77 6.58
C TYR A 364 28.71 -9.56 5.35
N ILE A 365 28.36 -10.65 4.69
CA ILE A 365 27.43 -10.71 3.56
C ILE A 365 26.25 -11.59 3.96
N ASP A 366 25.04 -11.06 3.87
CA ASP A 366 23.82 -11.87 3.96
C ASP A 366 23.66 -12.67 2.66
N VAL A 367 23.41 -13.98 2.80
CA VAL A 367 23.09 -14.87 1.69
C VAL A 367 21.59 -15.13 1.68
N ILE A 368 20.93 -14.63 0.65
CA ILE A 368 19.48 -14.68 0.49
C ILE A 368 19.13 -15.71 -0.59
N TRP A 369 18.41 -16.75 -0.21
CA TRP A 369 17.84 -17.74 -1.11
C TRP A 369 16.55 -17.23 -1.77
N GLN A 370 16.34 -17.62 -3.02
CA GLN A 370 15.10 -17.41 -3.76
C GLN A 370 14.72 -18.64 -4.60
N PRO A 371 13.42 -18.87 -4.83
CA PRO A 371 12.88 -19.89 -5.72
C PRO A 371 13.52 -19.95 -7.10
N GLY A 372 13.90 -21.15 -7.54
CA GLY A 372 14.33 -21.42 -8.91
C GLY A 372 13.18 -21.41 -9.94
N MET A 373 13.49 -21.75 -11.19
CA MET A 373 12.54 -21.79 -12.31
C MET A 373 12.67 -23.08 -13.12
N TYR A 374 11.53 -23.59 -13.62
CA TYR A 374 11.46 -24.79 -14.46
C TYR A 374 10.33 -24.70 -15.51
N ARG A 375 10.66 -24.46 -16.79
CA ARG A 375 9.64 -24.35 -17.84
C ARG A 375 8.86 -25.64 -18.15
N PRO A 376 7.63 -25.50 -18.69
CA PRO A 376 6.87 -24.26 -18.88
C PRO A 376 6.04 -23.92 -17.63
N ILE A 377 6.30 -22.77 -16.99
CA ILE A 377 5.50 -22.33 -15.83
C ILE A 377 4.44 -21.34 -16.31
N GLY A 378 3.21 -21.82 -16.47
CA GLY A 378 2.04 -20.97 -16.22
C GLY A 378 1.99 -20.60 -14.73
N GLU A 379 1.30 -19.52 -14.35
CA GLU A 379 1.31 -19.05 -12.96
C GLU A 379 0.86 -20.10 -11.91
N SER A 380 0.15 -21.15 -12.34
CA SER A 380 -0.28 -22.29 -11.53
C SER A 380 0.86 -23.24 -11.10
N GLU A 381 1.99 -23.26 -11.81
CA GLU A 381 3.08 -24.22 -11.56
C GLU A 381 4.20 -23.66 -10.66
N ARG A 382 4.10 -22.39 -10.21
CA ARG A 382 5.18 -21.71 -9.46
C ARG A 382 5.55 -22.41 -8.15
N MET A 383 4.58 -23.04 -7.49
CA MET A 383 4.80 -23.77 -6.24
C MET A 383 5.20 -25.23 -6.42
N LYS A 384 5.22 -25.78 -7.64
CA LYS A 384 5.49 -27.21 -7.85
C LYS A 384 6.97 -27.51 -8.03
N TYR A 385 7.39 -28.74 -7.78
CA TYR A 385 8.76 -29.25 -8.06
C TYR A 385 9.86 -28.71 -7.14
N PHE A 386 9.56 -28.32 -5.90
CA PHE A 386 10.58 -28.13 -4.85
C PHE A 386 11.00 -29.47 -4.25
N ASP A 387 11.51 -30.36 -5.10
CA ASP A 387 11.86 -31.75 -4.79
C ASP A 387 13.37 -31.96 -4.59
N ASN A 388 14.14 -30.87 -4.58
CA ASN A 388 15.60 -30.86 -4.57
C ASN A 388 16.25 -31.54 -5.80
N ARG A 389 15.47 -31.77 -6.87
CA ARG A 389 15.95 -32.27 -8.17
C ARG A 389 15.73 -31.23 -9.25
N LYS A 390 14.51 -30.72 -9.40
CA LYS A 390 14.17 -29.67 -10.38
C LYS A 390 14.31 -28.28 -9.79
N LYS A 391 13.81 -28.08 -8.57
CA LYS A 391 14.08 -26.88 -7.76
C LYS A 391 14.54 -27.27 -6.38
N TRP A 392 15.51 -26.54 -5.87
CA TRP A 392 16.09 -26.75 -4.55
C TRP A 392 15.38 -25.89 -3.52
N THR A 393 14.93 -26.51 -2.44
CA THR A 393 14.37 -25.82 -1.26
C THR A 393 15.42 -24.97 -0.55
N ALA A 394 15.01 -23.97 0.23
CA ALA A 394 15.91 -23.12 0.99
C ALA A 394 16.79 -23.94 1.96
N GLN A 395 16.19 -24.89 2.67
CA GLN A 395 16.89 -25.80 3.58
C GLN A 395 17.93 -26.65 2.83
N TYR A 396 17.56 -27.23 1.68
CA TYR A 396 18.52 -28.01 0.90
C TYR A 396 19.71 -27.17 0.44
N VAL A 397 19.46 -25.95 -0.06
CA VAL A 397 20.56 -25.05 -0.47
C VAL A 397 21.47 -24.71 0.71
N HIS A 398 20.89 -24.40 1.87
CA HIS A 398 21.66 -24.16 3.09
C HIS A 398 22.54 -25.37 3.43
N ASP A 399 21.95 -26.57 3.49
CA ASP A 399 22.66 -27.78 3.92
C ASP A 399 23.72 -28.21 2.93
N TRP A 400 23.48 -28.03 1.63
CA TRP A 400 24.48 -28.30 0.59
C TRP A 400 25.64 -27.30 0.64
N LEU A 401 25.35 -25.99 0.79
CA LEU A 401 26.39 -24.96 0.92
C LEU A 401 27.29 -25.28 2.12
N VAL A 402 26.66 -25.51 3.26
CA VAL A 402 27.32 -25.67 4.53
C VAL A 402 28.00 -27.04 4.60
N GLY A 403 27.26 -28.13 4.44
CA GLY A 403 27.72 -29.50 4.62
C GLY A 403 28.68 -30.03 3.56
N GLU A 404 28.65 -29.47 2.35
CA GLU A 404 29.44 -29.97 1.21
C GLU A 404 30.33 -28.88 0.60
N LEU A 405 29.72 -27.84 0.03
CA LEU A 405 30.43 -26.89 -0.83
C LEU A 405 31.54 -26.14 -0.09
N PHE A 406 31.26 -25.62 1.11
CA PHE A 406 32.24 -24.85 1.86
C PHE A 406 33.45 -25.68 2.28
N ALA A 407 33.28 -26.98 2.56
CA ALA A 407 34.39 -27.87 2.84
C ALA A 407 35.32 -28.02 1.62
N VAL A 408 34.75 -28.10 0.41
CA VAL A 408 35.51 -28.14 -0.85
C VAL A 408 36.30 -26.85 -1.04
N ILE A 409 35.65 -25.69 -0.89
CA ILE A 409 36.31 -24.38 -1.03
C ILE A 409 37.48 -24.25 -0.06
N LEU A 410 37.27 -24.59 1.22
CA LEU A 410 38.34 -24.56 2.23
C LEU A 410 39.50 -25.50 1.90
N SER A 411 39.23 -26.64 1.26
CA SER A 411 40.27 -27.57 0.83
C SER A 411 41.10 -27.02 -0.33
N GLU A 412 40.48 -26.35 -1.31
CA GLU A 412 41.18 -25.71 -2.43
C GLU A 412 42.03 -24.53 -1.95
N MET A 413 41.51 -23.70 -1.04
CA MET A 413 42.25 -22.59 -0.42
C MET A 413 43.55 -23.04 0.25
N LYS A 414 43.57 -24.24 0.85
CA LYS A 414 44.79 -24.81 1.45
C LYS A 414 45.79 -25.24 0.38
N GLN A 415 45.35 -25.88 -0.69
CA GLN A 415 46.25 -26.37 -1.73
C GLN A 415 47.00 -25.22 -2.41
N GLU A 416 46.38 -24.05 -2.55
CA GLU A 416 47.03 -22.86 -3.11
C GLU A 416 48.07 -22.19 -2.18
N LYS A 417 47.94 -22.38 -0.85
CA LYS A 417 48.80 -21.72 0.16
C LYS A 417 49.94 -22.58 0.70
N VAL A 418 50.05 -23.83 0.28
CA VAL A 418 50.97 -24.81 0.85
C VAL A 418 52.04 -25.18 -0.20
N SER A 419 53.33 -24.97 0.12
CA SER A 419 54.41 -25.41 -0.77
C SER A 419 54.44 -26.94 -0.87
N LEU A 420 54.93 -27.48 -2.00
CA LEU A 420 54.96 -28.91 -2.34
C LEU A 420 55.44 -29.83 -1.20
N LEU A 421 56.35 -29.34 -0.35
CA LEU A 421 56.89 -30.06 0.80
C LEU A 421 55.90 -30.21 1.97
N GLN A 422 55.04 -29.23 2.22
CA GLN A 422 54.04 -29.29 3.29
C GLN A 422 52.80 -30.11 2.90
N PHE A 423 52.49 -30.23 1.61
CA PHE A 423 51.43 -31.10 1.07
C PHE A 423 51.69 -32.59 1.36
N ILE A 424 52.96 -33.01 1.33
CA ILE A 424 53.38 -34.38 1.64
C ILE A 424 53.19 -34.71 3.14
N PHE A 425 53.32 -33.71 4.03
CA PHE A 425 53.13 -33.89 5.46
C PHE A 425 51.66 -33.77 5.92
N SER A 426 50.82 -32.98 5.24
CA SER A 426 49.39 -32.83 5.59
C SER A 426 48.54 -34.04 5.20
N ASN A 427 48.91 -34.76 4.12
CA ASN A 427 48.25 -36.01 3.71
C ASN A 427 48.42 -37.17 4.71
N ARG A 428 49.33 -37.06 5.69
CA ARG A 428 49.50 -38.06 6.76
C ARG A 428 48.48 -37.93 7.89
N TYR A 429 47.73 -36.82 8.00
CA TYR A 429 46.84 -36.57 9.14
C TYR A 429 45.37 -36.31 8.79
N GLY A 430 44.97 -36.36 7.52
CA GLY A 430 43.55 -36.42 7.13
C GLY A 430 42.64 -35.37 7.78
N VAL A 431 43.10 -34.14 7.97
CA VAL A 431 42.31 -33.08 8.62
C VAL A 431 41.28 -32.54 7.63
N LYS A 432 40.10 -33.17 7.59
CA LYS A 432 38.87 -32.58 7.04
C LYS A 432 38.46 -31.45 7.97
N TYR A 433 38.48 -30.20 7.48
CA TYR A 433 37.76 -29.15 8.20
C TYR A 433 36.27 -29.42 8.08
N THR A 434 35.61 -29.40 9.22
CA THR A 434 34.17 -29.53 9.33
C THR A 434 33.55 -28.14 9.33
N VAL A 435 32.26 -28.05 9.02
CA VAL A 435 31.47 -26.81 9.20
C VAL A 435 31.64 -26.24 10.61
N SER A 436 31.74 -27.10 11.62
CA SER A 436 32.02 -26.71 13.01
C SER A 436 33.33 -25.94 13.16
N ASP A 437 34.34 -26.18 12.33
CA ASP A 437 35.58 -25.41 12.34
C ASP A 437 35.38 -24.01 11.73
N ALA A 438 34.58 -23.88 10.66
CA ALA A 438 34.27 -22.59 10.04
C ALA A 438 33.34 -21.72 10.90
N VAL A 439 32.38 -22.34 11.59
CA VAL A 439 31.54 -21.69 12.61
C VAL A 439 32.37 -21.27 13.82
N ARG A 440 33.26 -22.14 14.33
CA ARG A 440 34.16 -21.81 15.46
C ARG A 440 35.14 -20.68 15.12
N CYS A 441 35.57 -20.58 13.86
CA CYS A 441 36.42 -19.49 13.38
C CYS A 441 35.65 -18.20 13.06
N GLY A 442 34.31 -18.19 13.19
CA GLY A 442 33.46 -17.03 12.92
C GLY A 442 33.28 -16.70 11.43
N TRP A 443 33.63 -17.61 10.53
CA TRP A 443 33.54 -17.37 9.08
C TRP A 443 32.13 -17.57 8.52
N ILE A 444 31.31 -18.36 9.24
CA ILE A 444 29.91 -18.63 8.91
C ILE A 444 29.07 -18.43 10.16
N LYS A 445 27.96 -17.70 10.03
CA LYS A 445 26.87 -17.74 11.00
C LYS A 445 25.68 -18.46 10.35
N SER A 446 25.38 -19.65 10.85
CA SER A 446 24.20 -20.45 10.49
C SER A 446 23.18 -20.35 11.62
N TYR A 447 21.89 -20.27 11.26
CA TYR A 447 20.79 -20.05 12.21
C TYR A 447 19.91 -21.31 12.44
N SER A 448 20.42 -22.51 12.16
CA SER A 448 19.68 -23.75 12.48
C SER A 448 19.97 -24.21 13.92
N GLU A 449 18.92 -24.15 14.76
CA GLU A 449 18.67 -24.85 16.05
C GLU A 449 18.95 -24.23 17.44
N GLU A 450 19.48 -23.02 17.61
CA GLU A 450 19.54 -22.40 18.98
C GLU A 450 18.98 -20.97 19.11
N GLY A 451 18.29 -20.46 18.08
CA GLY A 451 17.96 -19.03 17.99
C GLY A 451 16.56 -18.56 18.37
N MET A 452 15.61 -19.45 18.72
CA MET A 452 14.19 -19.06 18.89
C MET A 452 13.78 -18.64 20.31
N GLU A 453 14.69 -18.52 21.28
CA GLU A 453 14.33 -18.09 22.64
C GLU A 453 14.45 -16.57 22.90
N LYS A 454 14.82 -15.75 21.91
CA LYS A 454 14.87 -14.29 22.10
C LYS A 454 14.46 -13.51 20.87
N GLN A 455 13.17 -13.55 20.55
CA GLN A 455 12.42 -12.44 19.93
C GLN A 455 10.95 -12.86 19.79
N LEU A 456 10.21 -12.76 20.90
CA LEU A 456 8.75 -12.62 20.95
C LEU A 456 8.44 -11.21 21.48
#